data_AF-A0A964Y5J2-F1
#
_entry.id   AF-A0A964Y5J2-F1
#
_cell.length_a   1.000
_cell.length_b   1.000
_cell.length_c   1.000
_cell.angle_alpha   90.00
_cell.angle_beta   90.00
_cell.angle_gamma   90.00
#
_symmetry.space_group_name_H-M   'P 1'
#
loop_
_entity.id
_entity.type
_entity.pdbx_description
1 polymer ?
#
loop_
_entity_poly.entity_id
_entity_poly.type
_entity_poly.pdbx_seq_one_letter_code
_entity_poly.pdbx_strand_id
1 'polypeptide(L)' 'MHPFFKGEEKGYFEFGGSFIALILENNHLYFDETILNQTKKGFETLAQVGRKIIWK' A
#
# COMPACT_ATOMS: atom_id res chain seq x y z
N MET A 1 8.71 -9.44 -23.28
CA MET A 1 8.12 -9.61 -21.93
C MET A 1 9.30 -9.85 -20.98
N HIS A 2 9.47 -9.04 -19.93
CA HIS A 2 10.63 -9.15 -19.02
C HIS A 2 10.37 -10.27 -17.99
N PRO A 3 11.19 -11.33 -17.93
CA PRO A 3 11.11 -12.31 -16.85
C PRO A 3 11.62 -11.67 -15.54
N PHE A 4 10.97 -11.95 -14.42
CA PHE A 4 11.37 -11.46 -13.09
C PHE A 4 11.88 -12.63 -12.23
N PHE A 5 13.00 -12.44 -11.54
CA PHE A 5 13.59 -13.42 -10.62
C PHE A 5 13.03 -13.27 -9.20
N LYS A 6 13.17 -14.31 -8.36
CA LYS A 6 12.76 -14.26 -6.96
C LYS A 6 13.58 -13.19 -6.22
N GLY A 7 12.89 -12.19 -5.68
CA GLY A 7 13.50 -11.04 -5.01
C GLY A 7 13.70 -9.82 -5.91
N GLU A 8 13.39 -9.92 -7.21
CA GLU A 8 13.37 -8.79 -8.11
C GLU A 8 12.13 -7.92 -7.85
N GLU A 9 12.33 -6.61 -7.74
CA GLU A 9 11.23 -5.67 -7.52
C GLU A 9 10.37 -5.61 -8.79
N LYS A 10 9.12 -6.06 -8.64
CA LYS A 10 8.13 -6.03 -9.71
C LYS A 10 7.17 -4.88 -9.43
N GLY A 11 7.52 -3.68 -9.87
CA GLY A 11 6.73 -2.48 -9.63
C GLY A 11 7.00 -1.39 -10.67
N TYR A 12 6.00 -0.55 -10.89
CA TYR A 12 6.15 0.72 -11.59
C TYR A 12 5.87 1.82 -10.59
N PHE A 13 6.83 2.72 -10.38
CA PHE A 13 6.66 3.88 -9.51
C PHE A 13 6.93 5.14 -10.32
N GLU A 14 5.97 6.06 -10.32
CA GLU A 14 6.07 7.33 -11.03
C GLU A 14 5.86 8.48 -10.03
N PHE A 15 6.80 9.42 -10.01
CA PHE A 15 6.70 10.62 -9.20
C PHE A 15 5.74 11.62 -9.85
N GLY A 16 4.98 12.34 -9.02
CA GLY A 16 4.03 13.38 -9.47
C GLY A 16 2.56 12.96 -9.44
N GLY A 17 2.26 11.69 -9.16
CA GLY A 17 0.91 11.23 -8.85
C GLY A 17 0.52 11.52 -7.40
N SER A 18 -0.75 11.86 -7.16
CA SER A 18 -1.34 11.95 -5.81
C SER A 18 -1.80 10.59 -5.26
N PHE A 19 -1.43 9.50 -5.95
CA PHE A 19 -1.95 8.16 -5.69
C PHE A 19 -0.88 7.09 -5.91
N ILE A 20 -0.94 6.04 -5.08
CA ILE A 20 -0.10 4.85 -5.19
C ILE A 20 -1.04 3.63 -5.23
N ALA A 21 -0.82 2.72 -6.19
CA ALA A 21 -1.44 1.40 -6.21
C ALA A 21 -0.42 0.34 -5.77
N LEU A 22 -0.83 -0.54 -4.86
CA LEU A 22 -0.01 -1.66 -4.39
C LEU A 22 -0.67 -2.99 -4.77
N ILE A 23 0.10 -3.93 -5.30
CA ILE A 23 -0.33 -5.31 -5.53
C ILE A 23 0.32 -6.17 -4.45
N LEU A 24 -0.50 -6.77 -3.60
CA LEU A 24 -0.05 -7.49 -2.40
C LEU A 24 -0.61 -8.92 -2.41
N GLU A 25 0.08 -9.85 -1.76
CA GLU A 25 -0.41 -11.21 -1.57
C GLU A 25 -1.64 -11.22 -0.66
N ASN A 26 -2.64 -12.03 -1.02
CA ASN A 26 -3.88 -12.15 -0.24
C ASN A 26 -3.64 -12.88 1.09
N ASN A 27 -4.48 -12.62 2.10
CA ASN A 27 -4.55 -13.30 3.41
C ASN A 27 -3.34 -13.19 4.38
N HIS A 28 -2.30 -12.41 4.08
CA HIS A 28 -1.14 -12.26 4.97
C HIS A 28 -0.96 -10.84 5.52
N LEU A 29 -1.94 -9.96 5.34
CA LEU A 29 -1.83 -8.55 5.67
C LEU A 29 -3.09 -8.04 6.37
N TYR A 30 -2.91 -7.39 7.52
CA TYR A 30 -3.96 -6.75 8.30
C TYR A 30 -3.77 -5.24 8.24
N PHE A 31 -4.68 -4.52 7.60
CA PHE A 31 -4.60 -3.06 7.56
C PHE A 31 -4.87 -2.44 8.92
N ASP A 32 -4.27 -1.28 9.18
CA ASP A 32 -4.56 -0.49 10.37
C ASP A 32 -6.05 -0.14 10.44
N GLU A 33 -6.71 -0.56 11.51
CA GLU A 33 -8.16 -0.40 11.68
C GLU A 33 -8.60 1.07 11.69
N THR A 34 -7.76 1.98 12.19
CA THR A 34 -8.07 3.41 12.20
C THR A 34 -8.16 3.92 10.78
N ILE A 35 -7.21 3.54 9.92
CA ILE A 35 -7.22 3.92 8.51
C ILE A 35 -8.46 3.34 7.82
N LEU A 36 -8.73 2.05 7.99
CA LEU A 36 -9.90 1.40 7.39
C LEU A 36 -11.22 2.06 7.81
N ASN A 37 -11.37 2.37 9.09
CA ASN A 37 -12.59 2.99 9.62
C ASN A 37 -12.77 4.42 9.11
N GLN A 38 -11.70 5.21 9.00
CA GLN A 38 -11.77 6.55 8.42
C GLN A 38 -12.09 6.51 6.93
N THR A 39 -11.50 5.58 6.18
CA THR A 39 -11.85 5.34 4.77
C THR A 39 -13.33 4.99 4.60
N LYS A 40 -13.89 4.10 5.43
CA LYS A 40 -15.33 3.77 5.39
C LYS A 40 -16.24 4.96 5.66
N LYS A 41 -15.75 5.96 6.40
CA LYS A 41 -16.47 7.21 6.68
C LYS A 41 -16.24 8.29 5.61
N GLY A 42 -15.38 8.04 4.62
CA GLY A 42 -15.02 9.01 3.58
C GLY A 42 -14.03 10.09 4.03
N PHE A 43 -13.31 9.87 5.14
CA PHE A 43 -12.32 10.83 5.63
C PHE A 43 -10.93 10.55 5.08
N GLU A 44 -10.29 11.60 4.59
CA GLU A 44 -8.85 11.57 4.32
C GLU A 44 -8.07 11.42 5.63
N THR A 45 -7.06 10.54 5.61
CA THR A 45 -6.24 10.25 6.78
C THR A 45 -4.79 10.59 6.48
N LEU A 46 -4.22 11.50 7.26
CA LEU A 46 -2.80 11.83 7.16
C LEU A 46 -1.94 10.61 7.55
N ALA A 47 -1.15 10.12 6.61
CA ALA A 47 -0.12 9.12 6.84
C ALA A 47 1.26 9.76 6.70
N GLN A 48 1.99 9.86 7.80
CA GLN A 48 3.36 10.37 7.78
C GLN A 48 4.32 9.30 7.27
N VAL A 49 5.42 9.71 6.64
CA VAL A 49 6.49 8.79 6.23
C VAL A 49 6.98 8.01 7.46
N GLY A 50 7.10 6.69 7.31
CA GLY A 50 7.45 5.78 8.41
C GLY A 50 6.27 5.31 9.27
N ARG A 51 5.07 5.86 9.09
CA ARG A 51 3.86 5.33 9.73
C ARG A 51 3.54 3.96 9.14
N LYS A 52 3.38 2.97 10.01
CA LYS A 52 2.92 1.64 9.62
C LYS A 52 1.42 1.68 9.31
N ILE A 53 1.04 1.22 8.12
CA ILE A 53 -0.36 1.17 7.65
C ILE A 53 -0.89 -0.26 7.48
N ILE A 54 0.01 -1.25 7.54
CA ILE A 54 -0.27 -2.68 7.42
C ILE A 54 0.55 -3.44 8.46
N TRP A 55 -0.09 -4.39 9.14
CA TRP A 55 0.50 -5.41 10.01
C TRP A 55 0.62 -6.73 9.24
N LYS A 56 1.66 -7.51 9.56
CA LYS A 56 1.83 -8.88 9.06
C LYS A 56 1.20 -9.85 10.03
#